data_AF-A0A951MPA8-F1
#
_entry.id   AF-A0A951MPA8-F1
#
_cell.length_a   1.000
_cell.length_b   1.000
_cell.length_c   1.000
_cell.angle_alpha   90.00
_cell.angle_beta   90.00
_cell.angle_gamma   90.00
#
_symmetry.space_group_name_H-M   'P 1'
#
loop_
_entity.id
_entity.type
_entity.pdbx_description
1 polymer ?
#
loop_
_entity_poly.entity_id
_entity_poly.type
_entity_poly.pdbx_seq_one_letter_code
_entity_poly.pdbx_strand_id
1 'polypeptide(L)'
;MSTSAPDALRDEWAALREREPHLRIRHAASEMGVSEAQLLATRVGEGVRRLRADVATLLPRMEAVGRCMALTRNDLFVHEKVGVYRNVYVDPHVASVVDEAIDLRIFPARWRHAFAVEDDGPRGRRRSLQFFDAHGVAVHKVFLKEDADVDVYEGIVAELLHEDQSTAQEVAAPELAAGMKPDDAVDVAALESDWRGMRNTHDFHGLLRRHEVARTQALRLVADEL
;
A
#
# COMPACT_ATOMS: atom_id res chain seq x y z
N MET A 1 22.44 0.48 -7.05
CA MET A 1 21.21 1.06 -7.61
C MET A 1 21.62 2.27 -8.43
N SER A 2 21.37 2.26 -9.74
CA SER A 2 21.71 3.39 -10.60
C SER A 2 20.66 4.48 -10.38
N THR A 3 20.99 5.54 -9.64
CA THR A 3 20.15 6.73 -9.55
C THR A 3 20.33 7.52 -10.84
N SER A 4 19.48 7.27 -11.84
CA SER A 4 19.34 8.21 -12.95
C SER A 4 18.85 9.55 -12.41
N ALA A 5 19.31 10.66 -12.99
CA ALA A 5 18.80 11.98 -12.62
C ALA A 5 17.28 12.02 -12.84
N PRO A 6 16.49 12.72 -11.99
CA PRO A 6 15.02 12.70 -12.06
C PRO A 6 14.45 12.99 -13.46
N ASP A 7 15.10 13.88 -14.22
CA ASP A 7 14.72 14.20 -15.60
C ASP A 7 14.92 13.01 -16.56
N ALA A 8 16.03 12.28 -16.43
CA ALA A 8 16.29 11.11 -17.26
C ALA A 8 15.29 9.98 -16.98
N LEU A 9 14.94 9.77 -15.70
CA LEU A 9 13.92 8.79 -15.32
C LEU A 9 12.54 9.15 -15.88
N ARG A 10 12.18 10.44 -15.83
CA ARG A 10 10.92 10.95 -16.41
C ARG A 10 10.87 10.69 -17.91
N ASP A 11 11.93 11.04 -18.64
CA ASP A 11 11.97 10.95 -20.09
C ASP A 11 11.93 9.48 -20.55
N GLU A 12 12.66 8.59 -19.86
CA GLU A 12 12.62 7.14 -20.09
C GLU A 12 11.23 6.57 -19.81
N TRP A 13 10.57 7.01 -18.74
CA TRP A 13 9.21 6.60 -18.40
C TRP A 13 8.20 7.05 -19.45
N ALA A 14 8.29 8.30 -19.91
CA ALA A 14 7.42 8.83 -20.95
C ALA A 14 7.54 8.00 -22.24
N ALA A 15 8.78 7.73 -22.69
CA ALA A 15 9.04 6.91 -23.87
C ALA A 15 8.53 5.46 -23.71
N LEU A 16 8.66 4.86 -22.52
CA LEU A 16 8.16 3.52 -22.25
C LEU A 16 6.64 3.45 -22.30
N ARG A 17 5.94 4.47 -21.78
CA ARG A 17 4.46 4.55 -21.87
C ARG A 17 3.95 4.68 -23.29
N GLU A 18 4.66 5.40 -24.15
CA GLU A 18 4.30 5.51 -25.58
C GLU A 18 4.51 4.20 -26.33
N ARG A 19 5.63 3.52 -26.06
CA ARG A 19 5.93 2.21 -26.67
C ARG A 19 5.04 1.09 -26.17
N GLU A 20 4.70 1.09 -24.88
CA GLU A 20 3.99 0.01 -24.20
C GLU A 20 2.85 0.56 -23.33
N PRO A 21 1.76 1.07 -23.95
CA PRO A 21 0.69 1.79 -23.24
C PRO A 21 -0.11 0.92 -22.24
N HIS A 22 0.06 -0.41 -22.29
CA HIS A 22 -0.57 -1.36 -21.38
C HIS A 22 0.37 -1.83 -20.26
N LEU A 23 1.64 -1.44 -20.28
CA LEU A 23 2.61 -1.79 -19.25
C LEU A 23 2.18 -1.18 -17.91
N ARG A 24 2.08 -2.03 -16.89
CA ARG A 24 1.75 -1.57 -15.54
C ARG A 24 2.96 -0.88 -14.95
N ILE A 25 2.75 0.29 -14.32
CA ILE A 25 3.83 1.08 -13.69
C ILE A 25 4.71 0.28 -12.73
N ARG A 26 4.19 -0.75 -12.05
CA ARG A 26 5.00 -1.64 -11.21
C ARG A 26 6.04 -2.41 -12.01
N HIS A 27 5.68 -2.95 -13.17
CA HIS A 27 6.60 -3.70 -14.02
C HIS A 27 7.63 -2.75 -14.62
N ALA A 28 7.19 -1.59 -15.12
CA ALA A 28 8.08 -0.53 -15.57
C ALA A 28 9.09 -0.11 -14.50
N ALA A 29 8.64 0.12 -13.26
CA ALA A 29 9.52 0.47 -12.15
C ALA A 29 10.56 -0.62 -11.88
N SER A 30 10.16 -1.89 -11.94
CA SER A 30 11.07 -3.02 -11.81
C SER A 30 12.10 -3.08 -12.95
N GLU A 31 11.69 -2.84 -14.20
CA GLU A 31 12.60 -2.83 -15.36
C GLU A 31 13.62 -1.68 -15.26
N MET A 32 13.18 -0.52 -14.76
CA MET A 32 14.00 0.68 -14.58
C MET A 32 14.80 0.67 -13.27
N GLY A 33 14.66 -0.36 -12.43
CA GLY A 33 15.40 -0.50 -11.18
C GLY A 33 15.06 0.54 -10.11
N VAL A 34 13.83 1.06 -10.10
CA VAL A 34 13.30 2.04 -9.14
C VAL A 34 12.04 1.52 -8.45
N SER A 35 11.62 2.17 -7.36
CA SER A 35 10.33 1.88 -6.74
C SER A 35 9.15 2.45 -7.54
N GLU A 36 7.96 1.91 -7.31
CA GLU A 36 6.74 2.38 -7.98
C GLU A 36 6.40 3.84 -7.61
N ALA A 37 6.64 4.23 -6.35
CA ALA A 37 6.48 5.61 -5.91
C ALA A 37 7.46 6.56 -6.60
N GLN A 38 8.71 6.14 -6.79
CA GLN A 38 9.72 6.92 -7.52
C GLN A 38 9.33 7.14 -8.97
N LEU A 39 8.90 6.08 -9.65
CA LEU A 39 8.46 6.21 -11.03
C LEU A 39 7.21 7.07 -11.15
N LEU A 40 6.25 6.95 -10.22
CA LEU A 40 5.03 7.76 -10.23
C LEU A 40 5.32 9.24 -9.95
N ALA A 41 6.27 9.54 -9.06
CA ALA A 41 6.62 10.90 -8.70
C ALA A 41 7.18 11.72 -9.88
N THR A 42 7.78 11.06 -10.88
CA THR A 42 8.28 11.76 -12.08
C THR A 42 7.18 12.50 -12.86
N ARG A 43 5.92 12.13 -12.65
CA ARG A 43 4.74 12.74 -13.27
C ARG A 43 4.07 13.81 -12.39
N VAL A 44 4.64 14.17 -11.24
CA VAL A 44 4.08 15.26 -10.43
C VAL A 44 4.05 16.54 -11.25
N GLY A 45 2.89 17.19 -11.31
CA GLY A 45 2.61 18.30 -12.23
C GLY A 45 1.96 17.89 -13.56
N GLU A 46 2.00 16.60 -13.91
CA GLU A 46 1.44 16.02 -15.15
C GLU A 46 0.39 14.94 -14.82
N GLY A 47 -0.77 15.40 -14.32
CA GLY A 47 -1.85 14.51 -13.88
C GLY A 47 -1.58 13.81 -12.54
N VAL A 48 -0.40 13.98 -11.94
CA VAL A 48 -0.09 13.50 -10.58
C VAL A 48 0.10 14.68 -9.63
N ARG A 49 -0.49 14.59 -8.44
CA ARG A 49 -0.33 15.54 -7.33
C ARG A 49 0.15 14.78 -6.09
N ARG A 50 1.22 15.24 -5.47
CA ARG A 50 1.73 14.65 -4.22
C ARG A 50 0.84 15.04 -3.05
N LEU A 51 0.54 14.08 -2.18
CA LEU A 51 -0.30 14.27 -1.00
C LEU A 51 0.47 13.92 0.28
N ARG A 52 0.03 14.50 1.40
CA ARG A 52 0.33 14.00 2.74
C ARG A 52 -0.36 12.63 2.89
N ALA A 53 0.38 11.62 3.34
CA ALA A 53 -0.15 10.29 3.63
C ALA A 53 -0.91 10.27 4.96
N ASP A 54 -2.00 11.03 5.02
CA ASP A 54 -2.80 11.26 6.24
C ASP A 54 -4.07 10.40 6.21
N VAL A 55 -3.95 9.18 6.71
CA VAL A 55 -5.05 8.20 6.78
C VAL A 55 -6.19 8.71 7.66
N ALA A 56 -5.88 9.48 8.71
CA ALA A 56 -6.86 9.96 9.67
C ALA A 56 -7.75 11.06 9.09
N THR A 57 -7.19 11.93 8.26
CA THR A 57 -7.98 12.89 7.48
C THR A 57 -8.72 12.21 6.32
N LEU A 58 -8.10 11.24 5.65
CA LEU A 58 -8.66 10.60 4.46
C LEU A 58 -9.89 9.75 4.74
N LEU A 59 -9.72 8.67 5.53
CA LEU A 59 -10.69 7.57 5.56
C LEU A 59 -12.10 8.00 5.99
N PRO A 60 -12.28 8.88 7.01
CA PRO A 60 -13.62 9.27 7.45
C PRO A 60 -14.46 9.97 6.36
N ARG A 61 -13.82 10.47 5.30
CA ARG A 61 -14.47 11.19 4.20
C ARG A 61 -14.72 10.33 2.96
N MET A 62 -14.11 9.14 2.91
CA MET A 62 -14.20 8.27 1.74
C MET A 62 -15.61 7.71 1.52
N GLU A 63 -16.46 7.65 2.55
CA GLU A 63 -17.87 7.28 2.38
C GLU A 63 -18.61 8.30 1.48
N ALA A 64 -18.35 9.60 1.67
CA ALA A 64 -18.98 10.67 0.89
C ALA A 64 -18.51 10.74 -0.56
N VAL A 65 -17.33 10.18 -0.88
CA VAL A 65 -16.87 9.99 -2.26
C VAL A 65 -17.74 8.97 -3.01
N GLY A 66 -18.40 8.05 -2.28
CA GLY A 66 -19.24 7.03 -2.88
C GLY A 66 -18.45 5.82 -3.40
N ARG A 67 -18.90 5.23 -4.52
CA ARG A 67 -18.36 3.96 -4.99
C ARG A 67 -16.93 4.11 -5.52
N CYS A 68 -16.06 3.28 -4.99
CA CYS A 68 -14.67 3.17 -5.40
C CYS A 68 -14.30 1.71 -5.63
N MET A 69 -13.23 1.48 -6.39
CA MET A 69 -12.52 0.21 -6.42
C MET A 69 -11.30 0.30 -5.50
N ALA A 70 -11.24 -0.55 -4.49
CA ALA A 70 -10.12 -0.78 -3.60
C ALA A 70 -9.18 -1.83 -4.21
N LEU A 71 -7.89 -1.52 -4.33
CA LEU A 71 -6.86 -2.46 -4.80
C LEU A 71 -5.76 -2.57 -3.76
N THR A 72 -5.58 -3.79 -3.26
CA THR A 72 -4.45 -4.19 -2.42
C THR A 72 -3.77 -5.37 -3.08
N ARG A 73 -2.44 -5.45 -3.00
CA ARG A 73 -1.69 -6.54 -3.62
C ARG A 73 -0.43 -6.88 -2.86
N ASN A 74 0.11 -8.05 -3.17
CA ASN A 74 1.50 -8.42 -2.93
C ASN A 74 2.12 -8.86 -4.26
N ASP A 75 3.30 -9.48 -4.21
CA ASP A 75 4.02 -9.91 -5.41
C ASP A 75 3.30 -11.01 -6.20
N LEU A 76 2.40 -11.76 -5.56
CA LEU A 76 1.75 -12.94 -6.13
C LEU A 76 0.27 -12.74 -6.42
N PHE A 77 -0.42 -11.88 -5.67
CA PHE A 77 -1.86 -11.70 -5.75
C PHE A 77 -2.24 -10.23 -5.82
N VAL A 78 -3.22 -9.94 -6.67
CA VAL A 78 -3.92 -8.65 -6.75
C VAL A 78 -5.36 -8.87 -6.32
N HIS A 79 -5.82 -8.07 -5.36
CA HIS A 79 -7.18 -8.13 -4.84
C HIS A 79 -7.90 -6.81 -5.11
N GLU A 80 -8.94 -6.87 -5.95
CA GLU A 80 -9.76 -5.72 -6.34
C GLU A 80 -11.20 -5.89 -5.83
N LYS A 81 -11.73 -4.90 -5.12
CA LYS A 81 -13.12 -4.88 -4.64
C LYS A 81 -13.78 -3.56 -4.93
N VAL A 82 -15.00 -3.57 -5.43
CA VAL A 82 -15.80 -2.37 -5.66
C VAL A 82 -16.82 -2.23 -4.54
N GLY A 83 -16.88 -1.05 -3.91
CA GLY A 83 -17.79 -0.76 -2.82
C GLY A 83 -17.66 0.67 -2.32
N VAL A 84 -18.24 0.96 -1.15
CA VAL A 84 -18.14 2.25 -0.46
C VAL A 84 -17.34 2.05 0.82
N TYR A 85 -16.50 3.03 1.18
CA TYR A 85 -15.68 2.97 2.40
C TYR A 85 -16.51 3.33 3.64
N ARG A 86 -17.38 2.41 4.09
CA ARG A 86 -18.26 2.60 5.25
C ARG A 86 -17.67 2.05 6.54
N ASN A 87 -18.29 2.44 7.66
CA ASN A 87 -17.96 1.93 8.99
C ASN A 87 -16.45 2.08 9.30
N VAL A 88 -15.94 3.27 8.98
CA VAL A 88 -14.54 3.60 9.15
C VAL A 88 -14.24 3.78 10.63
N TYR A 89 -13.20 3.09 11.09
CA TYR A 89 -12.56 3.32 12.38
C TYR A 89 -11.11 3.72 12.15
N VAL A 90 -10.63 4.72 12.89
CA VAL A 90 -9.25 5.18 12.80
C VAL A 90 -8.70 5.41 14.20
N ASP A 91 -7.56 4.78 14.47
CA ASP A 91 -6.64 5.15 15.54
C ASP A 91 -5.21 5.31 14.97
N PRO A 92 -4.26 5.86 15.75
CA PRO A 92 -2.88 6.08 15.27
C PRO A 92 -2.12 4.81 14.85
N HIS A 93 -2.48 3.64 15.38
CA HIS A 93 -1.80 2.37 15.16
C HIS A 93 -2.55 1.47 14.18
N VAL A 94 -3.88 1.46 14.21
CA VAL A 94 -4.72 0.69 13.29
C VAL A 94 -5.93 1.49 12.81
N ALA A 95 -6.32 1.25 11.58
CA ALA A 95 -7.57 1.73 11.02
C ALA A 95 -8.29 0.56 10.32
N SER A 96 -9.59 0.67 10.17
CA SER A 96 -10.38 -0.34 9.48
C SER A 96 -11.55 0.27 8.72
N VAL A 97 -11.93 -0.43 7.66
CA VAL A 97 -13.18 -0.25 6.93
C VAL A 97 -13.88 -1.60 7.05
N VAL A 98 -15.13 -1.64 7.51
CA VAL A 98 -15.83 -2.92 7.73
C VAL A 98 -17.19 -2.86 7.07
N ASP A 99 -17.24 -3.30 5.82
CA ASP A 99 -18.46 -3.38 5.01
C ASP A 99 -18.48 -4.71 4.25
N GLU A 100 -19.65 -5.11 3.75
CA GLU A 100 -19.81 -6.34 2.96
C GLU A 100 -18.93 -6.33 1.69
N ALA A 101 -18.79 -5.15 1.07
CA ALA A 101 -18.03 -5.02 -0.17
C ALA A 101 -16.53 -4.73 0.07
N ILE A 102 -16.22 -3.82 1.00
CA ILE A 102 -14.84 -3.41 1.32
C ILE A 102 -14.60 -3.66 2.81
N ASP A 103 -13.79 -4.68 3.12
CA ASP A 103 -13.30 -4.96 4.47
C ASP A 103 -11.77 -4.85 4.46
N LEU A 104 -11.25 -3.89 5.22
CA LEU A 104 -9.83 -3.54 5.27
C LEU A 104 -9.34 -3.48 6.72
N ARG A 105 -8.11 -3.95 6.90
CA ARG A 105 -7.27 -3.63 8.06
C ARG A 105 -6.08 -2.83 7.57
N ILE A 106 -5.93 -1.63 8.11
CA ILE A 106 -5.00 -0.61 7.66
C ILE A 106 -4.05 -0.31 8.82
N PHE A 107 -2.76 -0.24 8.54
CA PHE A 107 -1.75 0.17 9.50
C PHE A 107 -1.22 1.54 9.07
N PRO A 108 -1.73 2.66 9.64
CA PRO A 108 -1.42 4.00 9.14
C PRO A 108 0.08 4.30 9.07
N ALA A 109 0.87 3.81 10.03
CA ALA A 109 2.32 3.98 10.05
C ALA A 109 3.06 3.38 8.83
N ARG A 110 2.42 2.46 8.08
CA ARG A 110 2.98 1.88 6.85
C ARG A 110 2.67 2.70 5.61
N TRP A 111 1.80 3.70 5.68
CA TRP A 111 1.45 4.56 4.55
C TRP A 111 2.35 5.79 4.60
N ARG A 112 3.44 5.80 3.83
CA ARG A 112 4.47 6.85 3.91
C ARG A 112 4.36 7.89 2.81
N HIS A 113 3.96 7.49 1.61
CA HIS A 113 3.81 8.37 0.46
C HIS A 113 2.41 8.23 -0.13
N ALA A 114 1.85 9.33 -0.63
CA ALA A 114 0.51 9.37 -1.19
C ALA A 114 0.47 10.29 -2.42
N PHE A 115 -0.33 9.89 -3.42
CA PHE A 115 -0.50 10.64 -4.65
C PHE A 115 -1.96 10.59 -5.12
N ALA A 116 -2.49 11.72 -5.58
CA ALA A 116 -3.66 11.76 -6.43
C ALA A 116 -3.18 11.64 -7.89
N VAL A 117 -3.77 10.71 -8.63
CA VAL A 117 -3.39 10.40 -10.01
C VAL A 117 -4.61 10.50 -10.90
N GLU A 118 -4.46 11.25 -11.98
CA GLU A 118 -5.42 11.40 -13.06
C GLU A 118 -4.77 10.88 -14.35
N ASP A 119 -5.39 9.85 -14.94
CA ASP A 119 -4.98 9.26 -16.20
C ASP A 119 -6.13 9.31 -17.20
N ASP A 120 -5.87 9.80 -18.40
CA ASP A 120 -6.81 9.66 -19.51
C ASP A 120 -6.70 8.22 -20.08
N GLY A 121 -7.84 7.55 -20.22
CA GLY A 121 -7.91 6.21 -20.79
C GLY A 121 -9.01 6.08 -21.84
N PRO A 122 -9.15 4.90 -22.49
CA PRO A 122 -10.15 4.69 -23.53
C PRO A 122 -11.60 4.89 -23.08
N ARG A 123 -11.85 4.76 -21.77
CA ARG A 123 -13.17 4.96 -21.13
C ARG A 123 -13.29 6.33 -20.47
N GLY A 124 -12.43 7.28 -20.86
CA GLY A 124 -12.33 8.60 -20.26
C GLY A 124 -11.36 8.65 -19.08
N ARG A 125 -11.45 9.76 -18.36
CA ARG A 125 -10.56 10.14 -17.27
C ARG A 125 -10.77 9.26 -16.04
N ARG A 126 -9.68 8.72 -15.52
CA ARG A 126 -9.66 7.90 -14.31
C ARG A 126 -8.92 8.63 -13.20
N ARG A 127 -9.55 8.70 -12.03
CA ARG A 127 -8.97 9.30 -10.83
C ARG A 127 -8.66 8.21 -9.80
N SER A 128 -7.52 8.34 -9.14
CA SER A 128 -7.13 7.44 -8.07
C SER A 128 -6.30 8.11 -6.98
N LEU A 129 -6.41 7.58 -5.77
CA LEU A 129 -5.50 7.83 -4.67
C LEU A 129 -4.58 6.61 -4.54
N GLN A 130 -3.27 6.82 -4.52
CA GLN A 130 -2.29 5.74 -4.48
C GLN A 130 -1.34 5.95 -3.31
N PHE A 131 -1.20 4.92 -2.47
CA PHE A 131 -0.45 4.94 -1.22
C PHE A 131 0.68 3.94 -1.27
N PHE A 132 1.84 4.34 -0.74
CA PHE A 132 3.08 3.59 -0.79
C PHE A 132 3.75 3.57 0.57
N ASP A 133 4.52 2.51 0.84
CA ASP A 133 5.30 2.39 2.07
C ASP A 133 6.61 3.20 2.00
N ALA A 134 7.41 3.13 3.06
CA ALA A 134 8.67 3.86 3.14
C ALA A 134 9.69 3.47 2.06
N HIS A 135 9.54 2.32 1.42
CA HIS A 135 10.40 1.84 0.34
C HIS A 135 9.81 2.14 -1.05
N GLY A 136 8.68 2.86 -1.12
CA GLY A 136 7.99 3.20 -2.35
C GLY A 136 7.22 2.05 -2.98
N VAL A 137 6.93 0.98 -2.22
CA VAL A 137 6.11 -0.15 -2.67
C VAL A 137 4.63 0.18 -2.45
N ALA A 138 3.77 -0.09 -3.44
CA ALA A 138 2.35 0.17 -3.32
C ALA A 138 1.70 -0.63 -2.18
N VAL A 139 1.07 0.09 -1.25
CA VAL A 139 0.33 -0.48 -0.12
C VAL A 139 -1.14 -0.61 -0.46
N HIS A 140 -1.74 0.45 -1.01
CA HIS A 140 -3.17 0.49 -1.32
C HIS A 140 -3.46 1.51 -2.43
N LYS A 141 -4.47 1.23 -3.25
CA LYS A 141 -4.96 2.18 -4.25
C LYS A 141 -6.48 2.24 -4.24
N VAL A 142 -7.01 3.43 -4.36
CA VAL A 142 -8.44 3.71 -4.47
C VAL A 142 -8.70 4.31 -5.84
N PHE A 143 -9.51 3.67 -6.67
CA PHE A 143 -9.90 4.20 -7.97
C PHE A 143 -11.37 4.59 -7.92
N LEU A 144 -11.68 5.83 -8.31
CA LEU A 144 -13.06 6.29 -8.36
C LEU A 144 -13.85 5.52 -9.43
N LYS A 145 -15.12 5.23 -9.13
CA LYS A 145 -16.09 4.77 -10.14
C LYS A 145 -16.75 5.96 -10.81
N GLU A 146 -17.45 5.69 -11.92
CA GLU A 146 -18.07 6.71 -12.76
C GLU A 146 -19.12 7.56 -12.01
N ASP A 147 -19.73 6.98 -10.98
CA ASP A 147 -20.74 7.61 -10.12
C ASP A 147 -20.17 8.11 -8.78
N ALA A 148 -18.85 8.18 -8.63
CA ALA A 148 -18.23 8.77 -7.45
C ALA A 148 -18.40 10.30 -7.44
N ASP A 149 -18.51 10.88 -6.25
CA ASP A 149 -18.57 12.32 -6.06
C ASP A 149 -17.17 12.92 -6.23
N VAL A 150 -16.96 13.56 -7.39
CA VAL A 150 -15.68 14.15 -7.77
C VAL A 150 -15.40 15.43 -6.96
N ASP A 151 -16.42 16.18 -6.54
CA ASP A 151 -16.22 17.41 -5.79
C ASP A 151 -15.73 17.10 -4.37
N VAL A 152 -16.32 16.08 -3.72
CA VAL A 152 -15.84 15.57 -2.43
C VAL A 152 -14.40 15.05 -2.56
N TYR A 153 -14.11 14.29 -3.62
CA TYR A 153 -12.76 13.83 -3.90
C TYR A 153 -11.76 14.97 -4.08
N GLU A 154 -12.07 15.99 -4.87
CA GLU A 154 -11.17 17.14 -5.08
C GLU A 154 -10.99 17.94 -3.79
N GLY A 155 -12.02 18.04 -2.95
CA GLY A 155 -11.89 18.60 -1.61
C GLY A 155 -10.95 17.79 -0.70
N ILE A 156 -10.91 16.46 -0.83
CA ILE A 156 -9.95 15.60 -0.11
C ILE A 156 -8.53 15.89 -0.61
N VAL A 157 -8.37 15.90 -1.92
CA VAL A 157 -7.07 16.13 -2.54
C VAL A 157 -6.51 17.52 -2.19
N ALA A 158 -7.35 18.55 -2.18
CA ALA A 158 -6.93 19.91 -1.83
C ALA A 158 -6.42 20.01 -0.38
N GLU A 159 -7.10 19.38 0.58
CA GLU A 159 -6.69 19.40 2.00
C GLU A 159 -5.45 18.54 2.28
N LEU A 160 -5.30 17.45 1.53
CA LEU A 160 -4.16 16.55 1.64
C LEU A 160 -2.98 16.97 0.77
N LEU A 161 -3.08 18.04 -0.02
CA LEU A 161 -2.01 18.45 -0.92
C LEU A 161 -0.71 18.69 -0.13
N HIS A 162 0.38 18.09 -0.61
CA HIS A 162 1.69 18.27 0.01
C HIS A 162 2.32 19.58 -0.46
N GLU A 163 3.06 20.27 0.41
CA GLU A 163 3.75 21.53 0.04
C GLU A 163 4.84 21.30 -1.03
N ASP A 164 5.62 20.23 -0.87
CA ASP A 164 6.56 19.77 -1.88
C ASP A 164 5.81 19.06 -3.02
N GLN A 165 5.91 19.60 -4.23
CA GLN A 165 5.41 19.01 -5.48
C GLN A 165 6.58 18.73 -6.44
N SER A 166 7.78 18.44 -5.92
CA SER A 166 8.91 18.01 -6.74
C SER A 166 8.65 16.65 -7.38
N THR A 167 9.36 16.39 -8.49
CA THR A 167 9.26 15.14 -9.26
C THR A 167 10.17 14.03 -8.72
N ALA A 168 11.04 14.34 -7.76
CA ALA A 168 11.88 13.37 -7.09
C ALA A 168 11.13 12.73 -5.90
N GLN A 169 11.38 11.45 -5.62
CA GLN A 169 10.86 10.77 -4.44
C GLN A 169 11.99 10.03 -3.75
N GLU A 170 12.31 10.46 -2.54
CA GLU A 170 13.19 9.71 -1.67
C GLU A 170 12.45 8.55 -1.03
N VAL A 171 13.08 7.38 -0.98
CA VAL A 171 12.56 6.18 -0.32
C VAL A 171 13.65 5.61 0.58
N ALA A 172 13.25 5.00 1.68
CA ALA A 172 14.16 4.32 2.59
C ALA A 172 14.80 3.10 1.91
N ALA A 173 16.07 2.87 2.20
CA ALA A 173 16.74 1.64 1.82
C ALA A 173 15.98 0.43 2.41
N PRO A 174 15.91 -0.72 1.70
CA PRO A 174 15.30 -1.93 2.24
C PRO A 174 15.92 -2.31 3.58
N GLU A 175 15.11 -2.54 4.60
CA GLU A 175 15.58 -3.08 5.87
C GLU A 175 15.94 -4.56 5.68
N LEU A 176 17.12 -4.97 6.14
CA LEU A 176 17.44 -6.40 6.26
C LEU A 176 16.54 -6.99 7.32
N ALA A 177 15.74 -8.00 6.95
CA ALA A 177 14.92 -8.71 7.91
C ALA A 177 15.81 -9.27 9.03
N ALA A 178 15.42 -9.02 10.29
CA ALA A 178 16.05 -9.66 11.43
C ALA A 178 16.02 -11.19 11.22
N GLY A 179 17.16 -11.84 11.42
CA GLY A 179 17.27 -13.28 11.28
C GLY A 179 16.36 -13.98 12.29
N MET A 180 15.57 -14.94 11.82
CA MET A 180 14.80 -15.82 12.71
C MET A 180 15.76 -16.84 13.33
N LYS A 181 15.37 -17.41 14.48
CA LYS A 181 16.10 -18.55 15.05
C LYS A 181 16.11 -19.71 14.04
N PRO A 182 17.20 -20.49 13.95
CA PRO A 182 17.13 -21.78 13.28
C PRO A 182 16.18 -22.72 14.05
N ASP A 183 15.59 -23.68 13.34
CA ASP A 183 14.56 -24.59 13.89
C ASP A 183 15.00 -25.31 15.17
N ASP A 184 16.27 -25.73 15.22
CA ASP A 184 16.87 -26.45 16.35
C ASP A 184 17.13 -25.58 17.60
N ALA A 185 17.07 -24.26 17.46
CA ALA A 185 17.21 -23.31 18.56
C ALA A 185 15.85 -22.81 19.11
N VAL A 186 14.73 -23.30 18.58
CA VAL A 186 13.38 -22.93 19.03
C VAL A 186 12.95 -23.84 20.19
N ASP A 187 12.50 -23.24 21.28
CA ASP A 187 11.81 -23.96 22.36
C ASP A 187 10.38 -24.29 21.91
N VAL A 188 10.23 -25.45 21.25
CA VAL A 188 8.95 -25.91 20.70
C VAL A 188 7.89 -26.10 21.80
N ALA A 189 8.28 -26.61 22.98
CA ALA A 189 7.34 -26.83 24.07
C ALA A 189 6.76 -25.50 24.59
N ALA A 190 7.60 -24.47 24.73
CA ALA A 190 7.15 -23.14 25.10
C ALA A 190 6.29 -22.49 24.00
N LEU A 191 6.68 -22.64 22.73
CA LEU A 191 5.93 -22.14 21.58
C LEU A 191 4.51 -22.72 21.54
N GLU A 192 4.37 -24.04 21.69
CA GLU A 192 3.07 -24.70 21.69
C GLU A 192 2.22 -24.35 22.91
N SER A 193 2.82 -24.24 24.09
CA SER A 193 2.12 -23.81 25.30
C SER A 193 1.51 -22.41 25.11
N ASP A 194 2.30 -21.49 24.57
CA ASP A 194 1.83 -20.14 24.22
C ASP A 194 0.77 -20.16 23.12
N TRP A 195 0.90 -21.07 22.15
CA TRP A 195 -0.06 -21.23 21.05
C TRP A 195 -1.44 -21.65 21.57
N ARG A 196 -1.50 -22.67 22.44
CA ARG A 196 -2.73 -23.12 23.10
C ARG A 196 -3.34 -22.05 24.00
N GLY A 197 -2.52 -21.12 24.51
CA GLY A 197 -2.94 -19.98 25.33
C GLY A 197 -3.47 -18.77 24.55
N MET A 198 -3.44 -18.78 23.20
CA MET A 198 -3.98 -17.67 22.41
C MET A 198 -5.49 -17.55 22.57
N ARG A 199 -5.98 -16.32 22.72
CA ARG A 199 -7.41 -16.03 22.88
C ARG A 199 -8.08 -15.67 21.57
N ASN A 200 -7.32 -15.10 20.63
CA ASN A 200 -7.80 -14.76 19.30
C ASN A 200 -6.63 -14.69 18.31
N THR A 201 -6.96 -14.55 17.03
CA THR A 201 -5.98 -14.53 15.93
C THR A 201 -5.00 -13.35 15.97
N HIS A 202 -5.30 -12.28 16.70
CA HIS A 202 -4.39 -11.13 16.86
C HIS A 202 -3.24 -11.41 17.84
N ASP A 203 -3.39 -12.38 18.75
CA ASP A 203 -2.33 -12.81 19.67
C ASP A 203 -1.17 -13.49 18.92
N PHE A 204 -1.46 -14.08 17.75
CA PHE A 204 -0.52 -14.88 16.97
C PHE A 204 0.73 -14.10 16.54
N HIS A 205 0.59 -12.83 16.15
CA HIS A 205 1.75 -12.02 15.78
C HIS A 205 2.65 -11.73 16.99
N GLY A 206 2.06 -11.55 18.17
CA GLY A 206 2.81 -11.42 19.43
C GLY A 206 3.58 -12.70 19.76
N LEU A 207 2.93 -13.86 19.60
CA LEU A 207 3.55 -15.17 19.79
C LEU A 207 4.77 -15.36 18.89
N LEU A 208 4.65 -15.13 17.57
CA LEU A 208 5.78 -15.28 16.64
C LEU A 208 6.99 -14.42 17.03
N ARG A 209 6.74 -13.17 17.45
CA ARG A 209 7.82 -12.26 17.88
C ARG A 209 8.48 -12.70 19.19
N ARG A 210 7.71 -13.18 20.17
CA ARG A 210 8.27 -13.66 21.45
C ARG A 210 9.20 -14.84 21.25
N HIS A 211 8.84 -15.74 20.33
CA HIS A 211 9.62 -16.94 20.04
C HIS A 211 10.68 -16.72 18.94
N GLU A 212 10.71 -15.55 18.31
CA GLU A 212 11.64 -15.18 17.23
C GLU A 212 11.61 -16.16 16.04
N VAL A 213 10.39 -16.59 15.69
CA VAL A 213 10.13 -17.55 14.62
C VAL A 213 9.31 -16.94 13.49
N ALA A 214 9.57 -17.39 12.26
CA ALA A 214 8.71 -17.08 11.13
C ALA A 214 7.36 -17.83 11.25
N ARG A 215 6.32 -17.32 10.58
CA ARG A 215 5.00 -17.99 10.55
C ARG A 215 5.07 -19.43 10.05
N THR A 216 5.73 -19.67 8.93
CA THR A 216 5.87 -21.01 8.32
C THR A 216 6.79 -21.92 9.12
N GLN A 217 7.75 -21.34 9.86
CA GLN A 217 8.59 -22.08 10.79
C GLN A 217 7.76 -22.54 11.99
N ALA A 218 7.00 -21.64 12.61
CA ALA A 218 6.13 -21.97 13.74
C ALA A 218 5.14 -23.08 13.36
N LEU A 219 4.48 -22.97 12.19
CA LEU A 219 3.56 -23.99 11.67
C LEU A 219 4.20 -25.36 11.39
N ARG A 220 5.52 -25.40 11.10
CA ARG A 220 6.24 -26.67 10.88
C ARG A 220 6.69 -27.30 12.20
N LEU A 221 6.93 -26.48 13.22
CA LEU A 221 7.52 -26.92 14.49
C LEU A 221 6.49 -27.37 15.51
N VAL A 222 5.30 -26.77 15.53
CA VAL A 222 4.22 -27.20 16.42
C VAL A 222 3.57 -28.49 15.92
N ALA A 223 2.92 -29.21 16.84
CA ALA A 223 2.15 -30.41 16.51
C ALA A 223 1.01 -30.14 15.51
N ASP A 224 0.71 -31.13 14.66
CA ASP A 224 -0.28 -31.04 13.57
C ASP A 224 -1.69 -30.68 14.05
N GLU A 225 -2.03 -30.92 15.33
CA GLU A 225 -3.33 -30.58 15.89
C GLU A 225 -3.51 -29.10 16.29
N LEU A 226 -2.48 -28.24 16.12
CA LEU A 226 -2.45 -26.83 16.54
C LEU A 226 -2.64 -25.79 15.42
#